data_AF-A0A7Y3U0F1-F1
#
_entry.id   AF-A0A7Y3U0F1-F1
#
_cell.length_a   1.000
_cell.length_b   1.000
_cell.length_c   1.000
_cell.angle_alpha   90.00
_cell.angle_beta   90.00
_cell.angle_gamma   90.00
#
_symmetry.space_group_name_H-M   'P 1'
#
loop_
_entity.id
_entity.type
_entity.pdbx_description
1 polymer ?
#
loop_
_entity_poly.entity_id
_entity_poly.type
_entity_poly.pdbx_seq_one_letter_code
_entity_poly.pdbx_strand_id
1 'polypeptide(L)'
;MTTSNDLLLTGDAVRIEGGDIVTDGGDLTVEAAAIYVGEAAELNTQGGSEDGQLALNARPMGFLNSGPANGFVDVGLFDLSIVIEEAELKAGNIVIDARIIDPDRSLIRLDSGNATVNSGIDAAVGFLEGLSLFGSISVLLASADIEIGKEAKLNATGDIRIDNEIELTAAMEPTKAYGIGVSVGVLTTYANINVHGTLHASDDVVIQTRVSTTQAATAKPSGVKGFAGSAAVTVLNTESRAMVWEDAKITAGRDVIVDASTIDRGAVSATSGAKKAKWVSRLPLPLKTA
;
A
#
# COMPACT_ATOMS: atom_id res chain seq x y z
N MET A 1 3.98 -43.14 -14.03
CA MET A 1 4.39 -41.95 -13.27
C MET A 1 4.21 -40.78 -14.19
N THR A 2 3.08 -40.09 -14.09
CA THR A 2 2.94 -38.74 -14.66
C THR A 2 3.86 -37.84 -13.86
N THR A 3 4.71 -37.07 -14.53
CA THR A 3 5.59 -36.10 -13.91
C THR A 3 4.78 -34.82 -13.69
N SER A 4 4.45 -34.53 -12.44
CA SER A 4 3.95 -33.21 -12.04
C SER A 4 5.09 -32.19 -12.22
N ASN A 5 4.79 -31.02 -12.78
CA ASN A 5 5.78 -29.96 -13.00
C ASN A 5 5.26 -28.66 -12.38
N ASP A 6 6.09 -28.04 -11.54
CA ASP A 6 5.79 -26.71 -11.01
C ASP A 6 6.08 -25.64 -12.07
N LEU A 7 5.21 -24.65 -12.17
CA LEU A 7 5.34 -23.52 -13.10
C LEU A 7 5.25 -22.19 -12.33
N LEU A 8 6.28 -21.36 -12.49
CA LEU A 8 6.31 -19.99 -11.98
C LEU A 8 6.32 -19.00 -13.16
N LEU A 9 5.33 -18.13 -13.20
CA LEU A 9 5.26 -16.98 -14.10
C LEU A 9 5.51 -15.71 -13.27
N THR A 10 6.49 -14.90 -13.68
CA THR A 10 6.81 -13.65 -12.98
C THR A 10 7.00 -12.51 -13.97
N GLY A 11 6.55 -11.31 -13.59
CA GLY A 11 6.74 -10.09 -14.38
C GLY A 11 6.09 -8.88 -13.72
N ASP A 12 6.22 -7.70 -14.30
CA ASP A 12 5.52 -6.51 -13.79
C ASP A 12 4.01 -6.62 -14.02
N ALA A 13 3.63 -7.18 -15.17
CA ALA A 13 2.26 -7.56 -15.49
C ALA A 13 2.26 -8.92 -16.17
N VAL A 14 1.32 -9.78 -15.78
CA VAL A 14 1.07 -11.07 -16.42
C VAL A 14 -0.35 -11.09 -16.96
N ARG A 15 -0.49 -11.43 -18.24
CA ARG A 15 -1.77 -11.57 -18.93
C ARG A 15 -1.86 -12.98 -19.49
N ILE A 16 -2.86 -13.74 -19.06
CA ILE A 16 -3.15 -15.09 -19.53
C ILE A 16 -4.51 -15.08 -20.20
N GLU A 17 -4.55 -15.41 -21.49
CA GLU A 17 -5.75 -15.38 -22.31
C GLU A 17 -5.70 -16.52 -23.32
N GLY A 18 -6.84 -17.19 -23.51
CA GLY A 18 -6.98 -18.26 -24.49
C GLY A 18 -6.09 -19.48 -24.23
N GLY A 19 -6.73 -20.61 -23.93
CA GLY A 19 -6.07 -21.91 -23.84
C GLY A 19 -5.72 -22.32 -22.41
N ASP A 20 -4.97 -23.42 -22.31
CA ASP A 20 -4.85 -24.18 -21.07
C ASP A 20 -3.41 -24.17 -20.54
N ILE A 21 -3.24 -23.81 -19.27
CA ILE A 21 -2.00 -24.04 -18.53
C ILE A 21 -2.26 -25.22 -17.59
N VAL A 22 -1.58 -26.34 -17.85
CA VAL A 22 -1.75 -27.59 -17.10
C VAL A 22 -0.42 -28.02 -16.47
N THR A 23 -0.44 -28.34 -15.18
CA THR A 23 0.73 -28.81 -14.42
C THR A 23 0.67 -30.28 -14.01
N ASP A 24 -0.45 -30.98 -14.29
CA ASP A 24 -0.69 -32.39 -13.99
C ASP A 24 -0.41 -32.77 -12.52
N GLY A 25 -0.91 -31.97 -11.58
CA GLY A 25 -0.68 -32.12 -10.13
C GLY A 25 0.50 -31.32 -9.56
N GLY A 26 1.18 -30.50 -10.38
CA GLY A 26 2.21 -29.56 -9.92
C GLY A 26 1.63 -28.20 -9.54
N ASP A 27 2.43 -27.37 -8.87
CA ASP A 27 1.98 -26.03 -8.48
C ASP A 27 2.06 -25.04 -9.65
N LEU A 28 1.08 -24.14 -9.76
CA LEU A 28 1.12 -22.99 -10.67
C LEU A 28 1.12 -21.71 -9.84
N THR A 29 2.19 -20.92 -9.96
CA THR A 29 2.31 -19.63 -9.30
C THR A 29 2.49 -18.51 -10.33
N VAL A 30 1.70 -17.45 -10.19
CA VAL A 30 1.81 -16.22 -10.97
C VAL A 30 2.11 -15.07 -10.03
N GLU A 31 3.23 -14.37 -10.22
CA GLU A 31 3.65 -13.24 -9.40
C GLU A 31 3.84 -11.99 -10.26
N ALA A 32 3.05 -10.95 -10.02
CA ALA A 32 3.18 -9.67 -10.74
C ALA A 32 2.57 -8.49 -9.97
N ALA A 33 2.73 -7.26 -10.42
CA ALA A 33 1.96 -6.13 -9.87
C ALA A 33 0.51 -6.15 -10.41
N ALA A 34 0.35 -6.53 -11.68
CA ALA A 34 -0.94 -6.70 -12.33
C ALA A 34 -1.08 -8.12 -12.92
N ILE A 35 -2.12 -8.85 -12.51
CA ILE A 35 -2.45 -10.19 -13.03
C ILE A 35 -3.82 -10.13 -13.69
N TYR A 36 -3.88 -10.56 -14.94
CA TYR A 36 -5.13 -10.70 -15.68
C TYR A 36 -5.26 -12.13 -16.20
N VAL A 37 -6.37 -12.78 -15.87
CA VAL A 37 -6.76 -14.09 -16.39
C VAL A 37 -8.09 -13.93 -17.12
N GLY A 38 -8.02 -13.91 -18.45
CA GLY A 38 -9.11 -13.50 -19.32
C GLY A 38 -9.87 -14.63 -19.98
N GLU A 39 -10.59 -14.26 -21.04
CA GLU A 39 -11.52 -15.14 -21.76
C GLU A 39 -10.88 -16.45 -22.21
N ALA A 40 -11.60 -17.54 -21.96
CA ALA A 40 -11.25 -18.90 -22.37
C ALA A 40 -9.88 -19.41 -21.88
N ALA A 41 -9.35 -18.81 -20.80
CA ALA A 41 -8.20 -19.36 -20.09
C ALA A 41 -8.64 -20.46 -19.11
N GLU A 42 -7.97 -21.62 -19.17
CA GLU A 42 -8.06 -22.65 -18.13
C GLU A 42 -6.71 -22.77 -17.42
N LEU A 43 -6.69 -22.53 -16.10
CA LEU A 43 -5.53 -22.83 -15.26
C LEU A 43 -5.83 -24.08 -14.44
N ASN A 44 -5.14 -25.17 -14.73
CA ASN A 44 -5.46 -26.48 -14.18
C ASN A 44 -4.25 -27.14 -13.54
N THR A 45 -4.26 -27.22 -12.22
CA THR A 45 -3.24 -27.91 -11.43
C THR A 45 -3.67 -29.29 -10.94
N GLN A 46 -4.81 -29.79 -11.40
CA GLN A 46 -5.31 -31.13 -11.11
C GLN A 46 -4.68 -32.16 -12.07
N GLY A 47 -4.72 -33.45 -11.72
CA GLY A 47 -4.38 -34.53 -12.66
C GLY A 47 -3.09 -35.34 -12.39
N GLY A 48 -2.55 -35.30 -11.17
CA GLY A 48 -1.40 -36.10 -10.74
C GLY A 48 -1.75 -37.26 -9.80
N SER A 49 -0.81 -37.61 -8.91
CA SER A 49 -1.12 -38.41 -7.73
C SER A 49 -1.92 -37.63 -6.67
N GLU A 50 -1.79 -36.30 -6.71
CA GLU A 50 -2.45 -35.31 -5.86
C GLU A 50 -2.72 -34.05 -6.72
N ASP A 51 -3.65 -33.20 -6.28
CA ASP A 51 -3.95 -31.92 -6.95
C ASP A 51 -3.00 -30.82 -6.43
N GLY A 52 -2.35 -30.09 -7.34
CA GLY A 52 -1.42 -29.01 -7.00
C GLY A 52 -2.12 -27.70 -6.62
N GLN A 53 -1.39 -26.75 -6.04
CA GLN A 53 -1.89 -25.42 -5.69
C GLN A 53 -1.82 -24.46 -6.88
N LEU A 54 -2.84 -23.61 -7.01
CA LEU A 54 -2.82 -22.43 -7.88
C LEU A 54 -2.68 -21.16 -7.02
N ALA A 55 -1.66 -20.35 -7.28
CA ALA A 55 -1.42 -19.08 -6.59
C ALA A 55 -1.32 -17.90 -7.56
N LEU A 56 -2.14 -16.87 -7.36
CA LEU A 56 -2.05 -15.58 -8.05
C LEU A 56 -1.65 -14.51 -7.01
N ASN A 57 -0.38 -14.10 -7.04
CA ASN A 57 0.21 -13.22 -6.03
C ASN A 57 0.49 -11.84 -6.64
N ALA A 58 -0.36 -10.86 -6.35
CA ALA A 58 -0.06 -9.48 -6.68
C ALA A 58 0.87 -8.84 -5.63
N ARG A 59 2.00 -8.28 -6.08
CA ARG A 59 3.05 -7.69 -5.23
C ARG A 59 3.66 -6.45 -5.86
N PRO A 60 4.09 -5.44 -5.06
CA PRO A 60 4.85 -4.32 -5.58
C PRO A 60 6.17 -4.83 -6.18
N MET A 61 6.33 -4.63 -7.49
CA MET A 61 7.60 -4.90 -8.16
C MET A 61 8.48 -3.68 -7.91
N GLY A 62 9.49 -3.88 -7.05
CA GLY A 62 10.13 -2.80 -6.28
C GLY A 62 10.56 -1.56 -7.07
N PHE A 63 10.43 -0.40 -6.43
CA PHE A 63 11.18 0.79 -6.79
C PHE A 63 12.53 0.78 -6.06
N LEU A 64 13.62 1.01 -6.80
CA LEU A 64 14.94 1.23 -6.20
C LEU A 64 14.91 2.53 -5.39
N ASN A 65 14.67 2.50 -4.08
CA ASN A 65 15.26 3.48 -3.17
C ASN A 65 15.22 3.11 -1.68
N SER A 66 16.35 3.37 -1.04
CA SER A 66 16.70 3.01 0.32
C SER A 66 16.04 3.91 1.37
N GLY A 67 15.23 3.32 2.25
CA GLY A 67 15.04 3.67 3.67
C GLY A 67 14.50 5.06 4.04
N PRO A 68 13.98 5.24 5.27
CA PRO A 68 13.45 6.53 5.72
C PRO A 68 14.60 7.52 5.94
N ALA A 69 14.78 8.47 5.00
CA ALA A 69 15.70 9.58 5.19
C ALA A 69 14.95 10.74 5.87
N ASN A 70 15.34 10.96 7.12
CA ASN A 70 15.07 12.17 7.88
C ASN A 70 15.37 13.42 7.01
N GLY A 71 14.33 14.19 6.66
CA GLY A 71 14.43 15.53 6.06
C GLY A 71 13.85 15.71 4.67
N PHE A 72 13.16 14.71 4.11
CA PHE A 72 12.80 14.66 2.69
C PHE A 72 11.30 14.45 2.47
N VAL A 73 10.85 14.71 1.24
CA VAL A 73 9.52 14.29 0.78
C VAL A 73 9.61 12.80 0.50
N ASP A 74 8.89 11.99 1.30
CA ASP A 74 8.71 10.55 1.12
C ASP A 74 7.46 10.33 0.26
N VAL A 75 7.61 9.69 -0.90
CA VAL A 75 6.48 9.39 -1.80
C VAL A 75 6.44 7.90 -2.12
N GLY A 76 5.30 7.28 -1.82
CA GLY A 76 4.99 5.90 -2.19
C GLY A 76 3.69 5.87 -2.99
N LEU A 77 3.73 5.30 -4.19
CA LEU A 77 2.58 5.07 -5.05
C LEU A 77 2.57 3.59 -5.40
N PHE A 78 1.53 2.88 -4.97
CA PHE A 78 1.39 1.44 -5.16
C PHE A 78 0.03 1.13 -5.75
N ASP A 79 0.01 0.32 -6.79
CA ASP A 79 -1.21 -0.09 -7.46
C ASP A 79 -1.09 -1.56 -7.83
N LEU A 80 -1.96 -2.39 -7.27
CA LEU A 80 -2.00 -3.83 -7.51
C LEU A 80 -3.37 -4.21 -8.05
N SER A 81 -3.39 -5.11 -9.03
CA SER A 81 -4.65 -5.60 -9.58
C SER A 81 -4.58 -7.08 -9.91
N ILE A 82 -5.61 -7.82 -9.49
CA ILE A 82 -5.87 -9.18 -9.96
C ILE A 82 -7.27 -9.19 -10.55
N VAL A 83 -7.39 -9.53 -11.83
CA VAL A 83 -8.68 -9.64 -12.53
C VAL A 83 -8.80 -11.03 -13.13
N ILE A 84 -9.88 -11.74 -12.78
CA ILE A 84 -10.24 -13.02 -13.36
C ILE A 84 -11.61 -12.83 -14.01
N GLU A 85 -11.69 -12.71 -15.33
CA GLU A 85 -12.95 -12.34 -16.02
C GLU A 85 -13.82 -13.55 -16.36
N GLU A 86 -13.43 -14.30 -17.39
CA GLU A 86 -14.17 -15.45 -17.93
C GLU A 86 -13.26 -16.69 -18.03
N ALA A 87 -12.51 -16.94 -16.95
CA ALA A 87 -11.56 -18.03 -16.84
C ALA A 87 -12.04 -19.14 -15.92
N GLU A 88 -11.52 -20.34 -16.14
CA GLU A 88 -11.74 -21.49 -15.26
C GLU A 88 -10.43 -21.85 -14.53
N LEU A 89 -10.46 -21.79 -13.22
CA LEU A 89 -9.35 -22.15 -12.33
C LEU A 89 -9.69 -23.48 -11.65
N LYS A 90 -8.85 -24.50 -11.83
CA LYS A 90 -9.01 -25.84 -11.25
C LYS A 90 -7.76 -26.20 -10.47
N ALA A 91 -7.88 -26.42 -9.16
CA ALA A 91 -6.73 -26.73 -8.33
C ALA A 91 -7.08 -27.62 -7.13
N GLY A 92 -6.04 -28.05 -6.41
CA GLY A 92 -6.14 -28.53 -5.04
C GLY A 92 -6.59 -27.38 -4.14
N ASN A 93 -5.75 -26.36 -4.02
CA ASN A 93 -6.08 -25.10 -3.36
C ASN A 93 -5.94 -23.94 -4.34
N ILE A 94 -6.81 -22.94 -4.21
CA ILE A 94 -6.70 -21.67 -4.95
C ILE A 94 -6.38 -20.56 -3.97
N VAL A 95 -5.26 -19.86 -4.19
CA VAL A 95 -4.83 -18.70 -3.41
C VAL A 95 -4.72 -17.50 -4.33
N ILE A 96 -5.48 -16.45 -4.02
CA ILE A 96 -5.46 -15.18 -4.74
C ILE A 96 -5.11 -14.11 -3.72
N ASP A 97 -4.00 -13.43 -3.92
CA ASP A 97 -3.41 -12.65 -2.85
C ASP A 97 -2.78 -11.35 -3.37
N ALA A 98 -3.36 -10.21 -3.02
CA ALA A 98 -2.80 -8.89 -3.32
C ALA A 98 -2.26 -8.27 -2.02
N ARG A 99 -0.93 -8.04 -1.94
CA ARG A 99 -0.33 -7.48 -0.72
C ARG A 99 0.63 -6.34 -0.94
N ILE A 100 0.42 -5.27 -0.20
CA ILE A 100 1.30 -4.11 -0.10
C ILE A 100 1.73 -3.99 1.37
N ILE A 101 2.91 -4.50 1.71
CA ILE A 101 3.42 -4.45 3.11
C ILE A 101 4.69 -3.63 3.12
N ASP A 102 4.57 -2.38 3.56
CA ASP A 102 5.66 -1.39 3.69
C ASP A 102 6.77 -1.53 2.60
N PRO A 103 6.41 -1.50 1.30
CA PRO A 103 7.38 -1.62 0.22
C PRO A 103 8.33 -0.41 0.18
N ASP A 104 9.47 -0.60 -0.51
CA ASP A 104 10.47 0.45 -0.73
C ASP A 104 9.86 1.69 -1.44
N ARG A 105 10.36 2.88 -1.08
CA ARG A 105 9.76 4.17 -1.42
C ARG A 105 10.75 5.11 -2.09
N SER A 106 10.24 6.08 -2.85
CA SER A 106 11.08 7.08 -3.49
C SER A 106 11.30 8.27 -2.56
N LEU A 107 12.57 8.67 -2.41
CA LEU A 107 12.96 9.88 -1.71
C LEU A 107 13.20 11.00 -2.72
N ILE A 108 12.45 12.10 -2.63
CA ILE A 108 12.71 13.29 -3.44
C ILE A 108 13.50 14.30 -2.63
N ARG A 109 14.71 14.58 -3.10
CA ARG A 109 15.52 15.68 -2.59
C ARG A 109 15.15 16.97 -3.31
N LEU A 110 14.49 17.88 -2.59
CA LEU A 110 14.26 19.24 -3.03
C LEU A 110 15.54 20.07 -2.80
N ASP A 111 16.53 19.92 -3.68
CA ASP A 111 17.59 20.92 -3.76
C ASP A 111 17.00 22.21 -4.35
N SER A 112 17.30 23.34 -3.70
CA SER A 112 16.67 24.64 -3.94
C SER A 112 16.51 24.99 -5.42
N GLY A 113 15.25 25.06 -5.87
CA GLY A 113 14.85 25.62 -7.16
C GLY A 113 14.74 24.57 -8.26
N ASN A 114 13.49 24.26 -8.61
CA ASN A 114 13.09 23.59 -9.85
C ASN A 114 13.11 22.05 -9.84
N ALA A 115 12.22 21.44 -9.04
CA ALA A 115 11.79 20.07 -9.24
C ALA A 115 10.35 20.08 -9.77
N THR A 116 10.18 19.96 -11.09
CA THR A 116 8.88 19.67 -11.72
C THR A 116 8.49 18.24 -11.40
N VAL A 117 7.39 18.06 -10.67
CA VAL A 117 6.83 16.75 -10.32
C VAL A 117 5.40 16.68 -10.87
N ASN A 118 5.09 15.63 -11.65
CA ASN A 118 3.85 15.50 -12.42
C ASN A 118 2.58 15.42 -11.55
N SER A 119 1.59 16.26 -11.93
CA SER A 119 0.12 16.27 -11.78
C SER A 119 -0.59 15.67 -10.54
N GLY A 120 -0.16 14.55 -9.96
CA GLY A 120 -0.73 14.06 -8.68
C GLY A 120 -0.20 14.82 -7.47
N ILE A 121 0.93 15.50 -7.65
CA ILE A 121 1.67 16.19 -6.60
C ILE A 121 1.27 17.67 -6.52
N ASP A 122 0.54 18.23 -7.49
CA ASP A 122 0.18 19.66 -7.54
C ASP A 122 -0.57 20.19 -6.29
N ALA A 123 -1.41 19.38 -5.64
CA ALA A 123 -2.07 19.74 -4.38
C ALA A 123 -1.08 19.80 -3.19
N ALA A 124 -0.07 18.92 -3.19
CA ALA A 124 1.03 18.99 -2.25
C ALA A 124 2.01 20.11 -2.63
N VAL A 125 2.26 20.38 -3.93
CA VAL A 125 3.17 21.42 -4.42
C VAL A 125 2.67 22.82 -4.09
N GLY A 126 1.36 23.08 -4.21
CA GLY A 126 0.77 24.35 -3.78
C GLY A 126 1.02 24.68 -2.30
N PHE A 127 1.22 23.67 -1.45
CA PHE A 127 1.66 23.82 -0.06
C PHE A 127 3.20 23.87 0.08
N LEU A 128 3.94 23.23 -0.84
CA LEU A 128 5.41 23.09 -0.84
C LEU A 128 6.18 24.38 -1.22
N GLU A 129 5.67 25.23 -2.11
CA GLU A 129 6.42 26.39 -2.62
C GLU A 129 6.78 27.43 -1.53
N GLY A 130 6.11 27.41 -0.37
CA GLY A 130 6.38 28.31 0.76
C GLY A 130 7.26 27.77 1.89
N LEU A 131 7.56 26.46 1.94
CA LEU A 131 8.01 25.78 3.18
C LEU A 131 9.26 24.90 3.04
N SER A 132 9.92 24.90 1.87
CA SER A 132 10.92 23.89 1.44
C SER A 132 12.20 23.74 2.28
N LEU A 133 12.40 24.52 3.36
CA LEU A 133 13.60 24.45 4.21
C LEU A 133 13.35 23.96 5.63
N PHE A 134 12.08 23.74 6.04
CA PHE A 134 11.71 23.48 7.44
C PHE A 134 10.67 22.36 7.60
N GLY A 135 10.39 21.62 6.53
CA GLY A 135 9.29 20.65 6.44
C GLY A 135 9.74 19.19 6.40
N SER A 136 8.86 18.27 6.83
CA SER A 136 8.92 16.83 6.51
C SER A 136 7.56 16.42 5.97
N ILE A 137 7.53 15.76 4.82
CA ILE A 137 6.29 15.42 4.11
C ILE A 137 6.34 13.95 3.71
N SER A 138 5.28 13.19 3.97
CA SER A 138 5.12 11.83 3.44
C SER A 138 3.76 11.73 2.76
N VAL A 139 3.76 11.24 1.51
CA VAL A 139 2.55 10.98 0.71
C VAL A 139 2.59 9.52 0.28
N LEU A 140 1.72 8.72 0.89
CA LEU A 140 1.55 7.31 0.55
C LEU A 140 0.16 7.11 -0.05
N LEU A 141 0.11 6.68 -1.30
CA LEU A 141 -1.11 6.27 -1.99
C LEU A 141 -0.96 4.78 -2.35
N ALA A 142 -1.91 3.95 -1.91
CA ALA A 142 -1.95 2.55 -2.31
C ALA A 142 -3.35 2.10 -2.71
N SER A 143 -3.45 1.37 -3.81
CA SER A 143 -4.65 0.62 -4.20
C SER A 143 -4.29 -0.84 -4.40
N ALA A 144 -5.16 -1.73 -3.96
CA ALA A 144 -5.11 -3.13 -4.30
C ALA A 144 -6.52 -3.61 -4.60
N ASP A 145 -6.75 -4.10 -5.80
CA ASP A 145 -8.08 -4.48 -6.28
C ASP A 145 -8.06 -5.93 -6.79
N ILE A 146 -8.95 -6.77 -6.26
CA ILE A 146 -9.18 -8.13 -6.73
C ILE A 146 -10.60 -8.21 -7.27
N GLU A 147 -10.73 -8.59 -8.54
CA GLU A 147 -11.99 -8.70 -9.25
C GLU A 147 -12.18 -10.13 -9.76
N ILE A 148 -13.22 -10.81 -9.28
CA ILE A 148 -13.68 -12.10 -9.81
C ILE A 148 -14.93 -11.84 -10.63
N GLY A 149 -14.77 -11.83 -11.95
CA GLY A 149 -15.82 -11.61 -12.93
C GLY A 149 -16.92 -12.66 -12.88
N LYS A 150 -18.07 -12.29 -13.43
CA LYS A 150 -19.32 -13.07 -13.34
C LYS A 150 -19.23 -14.47 -13.94
N GLU A 151 -18.48 -14.62 -15.03
CA GLU A 151 -18.34 -15.89 -15.74
C GLU A 151 -17.12 -16.70 -15.26
N ALA A 152 -16.32 -16.14 -14.34
CA ALA A 152 -15.20 -16.84 -13.74
C ALA A 152 -15.67 -18.03 -12.88
N LYS A 153 -14.92 -19.13 -12.95
CA LYS A 153 -15.18 -20.36 -12.19
C LYS A 153 -13.93 -20.79 -11.47
N LEU A 154 -13.98 -20.80 -10.14
CA LEU A 154 -12.89 -21.25 -9.28
C LEU A 154 -13.32 -22.56 -8.63
N ASN A 155 -12.66 -23.65 -8.98
CA ASN A 155 -12.96 -24.99 -8.49
C ASN A 155 -11.74 -25.55 -7.75
N ALA A 156 -11.85 -25.67 -6.43
CA ALA A 156 -10.82 -26.23 -5.56
C ALA A 156 -11.30 -27.54 -4.92
N THR A 157 -10.45 -28.58 -4.93
CA THR A 157 -10.70 -29.81 -4.16
C THR A 157 -10.36 -29.67 -2.67
N GLY A 158 -9.76 -28.54 -2.27
CA GLY A 158 -9.56 -28.07 -0.91
C GLY A 158 -10.14 -26.67 -0.72
N ASP A 159 -9.30 -25.70 -0.36
CA ASP A 159 -9.69 -24.32 -0.01
C ASP A 159 -9.63 -23.34 -1.19
N ILE A 160 -10.47 -22.31 -1.14
CA ILE A 160 -10.31 -21.05 -1.90
C ILE A 160 -10.02 -19.92 -0.91
N ARG A 161 -8.87 -19.26 -1.05
CA ARG A 161 -8.51 -18.07 -0.26
C ARG A 161 -8.28 -16.87 -1.18
N ILE A 162 -8.98 -15.77 -0.90
CA ILE A 162 -8.87 -14.50 -1.60
C ILE A 162 -8.54 -13.43 -0.56
N ASP A 163 -7.26 -13.05 -0.50
CA ASP A 163 -6.70 -12.15 0.49
C ASP A 163 -6.25 -10.83 -0.16
N ASN A 164 -6.61 -9.71 0.45
CA ASN A 164 -6.17 -8.39 0.02
C ASN A 164 -5.69 -7.57 1.22
N GLU A 165 -4.38 -7.41 1.37
CA GLU A 165 -3.77 -6.79 2.55
C GLU A 165 -2.91 -5.58 2.19
N ILE A 166 -3.20 -4.44 2.81
CA ILE A 166 -2.35 -3.25 2.77
C ILE A 166 -1.91 -2.91 4.18
N GLU A 167 -0.59 -2.90 4.39
CA GLU A 167 0.06 -2.41 5.60
C GLU A 167 1.04 -1.29 5.24
N LEU A 168 0.81 -0.07 5.76
CA LEU A 168 1.65 1.10 5.49
C LEU A 168 1.98 1.91 6.74
N THR A 169 3.25 2.33 6.83
CA THR A 169 3.78 3.14 7.94
C THR A 169 4.36 4.46 7.45
N ALA A 170 3.76 5.60 7.77
CA ALA A 170 4.31 6.93 7.47
C ALA A 170 4.83 7.62 8.74
N ALA A 171 6.09 8.03 8.76
CA ALA A 171 6.68 8.80 9.86
C ALA A 171 7.33 10.09 9.33
N MET A 172 6.91 11.22 9.87
CA MET A 172 7.31 12.55 9.40
C MET A 172 7.83 13.39 10.58
N GLU A 173 9.14 13.62 10.62
CA GLU A 173 9.79 14.50 11.57
C GLU A 173 10.85 15.36 10.86
N PRO A 174 10.72 16.71 10.87
CA PRO A 174 11.74 17.59 10.33
C PRO A 174 13.06 17.41 11.08
N THR A 175 14.11 17.01 10.38
CA THR A 175 15.44 16.75 10.98
C THR A 175 16.09 17.99 11.53
N LYS A 176 15.89 19.13 10.87
CA LYS A 176 16.40 20.45 11.27
C LYS A 176 15.34 21.49 10.94
N ALA A 177 14.63 21.97 11.96
CA ALA A 177 13.66 23.05 11.83
C ALA A 177 14.08 24.20 12.75
N TYR A 178 14.30 25.40 12.19
CA TYR A 178 14.74 26.58 12.92
C TYR A 178 13.73 27.71 12.73
N GLY A 179 13.18 28.22 13.83
CA GLY A 179 12.14 29.25 13.81
C GLY A 179 10.78 28.70 13.41
N ILE A 180 10.67 27.98 12.29
CA ILE A 180 9.44 27.31 11.85
C ILE A 180 9.74 25.82 11.64
N GLY A 181 8.77 24.95 11.91
CA GLY A 181 8.83 23.52 11.59
C GLY A 181 7.47 23.01 11.16
N VAL A 182 7.41 22.27 10.06
CA VAL A 182 6.15 21.74 9.50
C VAL A 182 6.26 20.24 9.25
N SER A 183 5.27 19.47 9.65
CA SER A 183 5.19 18.03 9.34
C SER A 183 3.84 17.72 8.70
N VAL A 184 3.83 17.10 7.52
CA VAL A 184 2.59 16.75 6.81
C VAL A 184 2.63 15.30 6.37
N GLY A 185 1.60 14.54 6.70
CA GLY A 185 1.39 13.19 6.20
C GLY A 185 0.09 13.10 5.43
N VAL A 186 0.12 12.45 4.27
CA VAL A 186 -1.05 12.02 3.54
C VAL A 186 -0.92 10.53 3.32
N LEU A 187 -1.88 9.76 3.83
CA LEU A 187 -1.94 8.32 3.64
C LEU A 187 -3.33 7.99 3.13
N THR A 188 -3.39 7.48 1.90
CA THR A 188 -4.63 7.04 1.26
C THR A 188 -4.48 5.60 0.80
N THR A 189 -5.34 4.70 1.28
CA THR A 189 -5.25 3.27 0.97
C THR A 189 -6.62 2.69 0.70
N TYR A 190 -6.75 1.99 -0.43
CA TYR A 190 -7.96 1.26 -0.79
C TYR A 190 -7.61 -0.20 -1.04
N ALA A 191 -8.29 -1.12 -0.35
CA ALA A 191 -8.20 -2.54 -0.61
C ALA A 191 -9.60 -3.08 -0.90
N ASN A 192 -9.85 -3.49 -2.14
CA ASN A 192 -11.17 -3.98 -2.55
C ASN A 192 -11.09 -5.41 -3.09
N ILE A 193 -12.09 -6.21 -2.72
CA ILE A 193 -12.37 -7.50 -3.33
C ILE A 193 -13.82 -7.47 -3.80
N ASN A 194 -14.05 -7.73 -5.08
CA ASN A 194 -15.38 -7.92 -5.64
C ASN A 194 -15.48 -9.34 -6.21
N VAL A 195 -16.54 -10.05 -5.83
CA VAL A 195 -16.81 -11.41 -6.29
C VAL A 195 -18.19 -11.47 -6.95
N HIS A 196 -18.20 -11.74 -8.25
CA HIS A 196 -19.40 -12.01 -9.06
C HIS A 196 -19.48 -13.47 -9.54
N GLY A 197 -18.34 -14.15 -9.63
CA GLY A 197 -18.22 -15.48 -10.24
C GLY A 197 -18.74 -16.65 -9.40
N THR A 198 -18.41 -17.86 -9.87
CA THR A 198 -18.72 -19.11 -9.16
C THR A 198 -17.48 -19.62 -8.42
N LEU A 199 -17.60 -19.78 -7.10
CA LEU A 199 -16.58 -20.36 -6.23
C LEU A 199 -17.06 -21.71 -5.71
N HIS A 200 -16.30 -22.77 -5.96
CA HIS A 200 -16.56 -24.10 -5.45
C HIS A 200 -15.32 -24.63 -4.74
N ALA A 201 -15.43 -24.81 -3.43
CA ALA A 201 -14.40 -25.41 -2.58
C ALA A 201 -14.97 -26.64 -1.86
N SER A 202 -14.18 -27.70 -1.76
CA SER A 202 -14.59 -28.87 -0.94
C SER A 202 -14.38 -28.63 0.55
N ASP A 203 -13.53 -27.66 0.92
CA ASP A 203 -13.32 -27.19 2.29
C ASP A 203 -13.89 -25.76 2.46
N ASP A 204 -13.04 -24.77 2.77
CA ASP A 204 -13.46 -23.40 3.07
C ASP A 204 -13.37 -22.47 1.86
N VAL A 205 -14.21 -21.43 1.87
CA VAL A 205 -14.04 -20.23 1.04
C VAL A 205 -13.78 -19.05 1.96
N VAL A 206 -12.60 -18.44 1.84
CA VAL A 206 -12.17 -17.31 2.67
C VAL A 206 -11.91 -16.11 1.77
N ILE A 207 -12.62 -15.02 2.03
CA ILE A 207 -12.50 -13.74 1.32
C ILE A 207 -12.21 -12.67 2.36
N GLN A 208 -10.98 -12.19 2.41
CA GLN A 208 -10.53 -11.27 3.44
C GLN A 208 -9.84 -10.07 2.85
N THR A 209 -10.23 -8.89 3.31
CA THR A 209 -9.47 -7.68 3.07
C THR A 209 -9.09 -7.00 4.38
N ARG A 210 -7.89 -6.43 4.40
CA ARG A 210 -7.36 -5.75 5.55
C ARG A 210 -6.55 -4.54 5.12
N VAL A 211 -6.84 -3.41 5.74
CA VAL A 211 -6.03 -2.21 5.69
C VAL A 211 -5.54 -1.91 7.10
N SER A 212 -4.22 -1.83 7.29
CA SER A 212 -3.59 -1.49 8.55
C SER A 212 -2.58 -0.36 8.34
N THR A 213 -2.89 0.82 8.87
CA THR A 213 -2.05 1.99 8.64
C THR A 213 -1.51 2.54 9.95
N THR A 214 -0.28 3.03 9.90
CA THR A 214 0.36 3.75 11.02
C THR A 214 0.92 5.06 10.50
N GLN A 215 0.56 6.17 11.13
CA GLN A 215 1.02 7.49 10.74
C GLN A 215 1.46 8.32 11.96
N ALA A 216 2.63 8.96 11.87
CA ALA A 216 3.16 9.82 12.92
C ALA A 216 3.73 11.12 12.35
N ALA A 217 3.12 12.27 12.67
CA ALA A 217 3.60 13.60 12.29
C ALA A 217 4.08 14.38 13.52
N THR A 218 5.38 14.73 13.56
CA THR A 218 5.96 15.54 14.64
C THR A 218 6.64 16.78 14.09
N ALA A 219 6.33 17.95 14.65
CA ALA A 219 6.99 19.22 14.34
C ALA A 219 7.50 19.90 15.61
N LYS A 220 8.83 20.01 15.75
CA LYS A 220 9.49 20.57 16.94
C LYS A 220 10.67 21.48 16.56
N PRO A 221 10.42 22.70 16.05
CA PRO A 221 11.48 23.61 15.67
C PRO A 221 12.23 24.16 16.88
N SER A 222 13.52 24.41 16.67
CA SER A 222 14.35 25.19 17.58
C SER A 222 14.05 26.68 17.43
N GLY A 223 13.91 27.41 18.54
CA GLY A 223 13.65 28.84 18.50
C GLY A 223 14.81 29.67 17.91
N VAL A 224 14.49 30.60 17.02
CA VAL A 224 15.43 31.57 16.44
C VAL A 224 15.00 32.97 16.86
N LYS A 225 15.91 33.73 17.50
CA LYS A 225 15.65 35.11 17.96
C LYS A 225 14.37 35.26 18.80
N GLY A 226 14.03 34.25 19.60
CA GLY A 226 12.84 34.28 20.46
C GLY A 226 11.52 33.93 19.73
N PHE A 227 11.60 33.44 18.49
CA PHE A 227 10.45 32.97 17.72
C PHE A 227 10.57 31.46 17.44
N ALA A 228 9.47 30.73 17.63
CA ALA A 228 9.31 29.33 17.26
C ALA A 228 7.84 29.09 16.88
N GLY A 229 7.56 28.54 15.70
CA GLY A 229 6.22 28.18 15.23
C GLY A 229 6.19 26.79 14.61
N SER A 230 5.23 25.97 15.00
CA SER A 230 5.16 24.56 14.58
C SER A 230 3.78 24.22 14.02
N ALA A 231 3.74 23.43 12.95
CA ALA A 231 2.51 22.83 12.43
C ALA A 231 2.73 21.35 12.13
N ALA A 232 1.77 20.50 12.51
CA ALA A 232 1.77 19.09 12.16
C ALA A 232 0.36 18.71 11.68
N VAL A 233 0.28 18.04 10.53
CA VAL A 233 -0.97 17.66 9.87
C VAL A 233 -0.87 16.23 9.37
N THR A 234 -1.92 15.45 9.58
CA THR A 234 -2.08 14.11 9.03
C THR A 234 -3.43 14.00 8.36
N VAL A 235 -3.44 13.53 7.13
CA VAL A 235 -4.63 13.15 6.37
C VAL A 235 -4.58 11.65 6.19
N LEU A 236 -5.63 10.98 6.66
CA LEU A 236 -5.78 9.54 6.58
C LEU A 236 -7.11 9.24 5.89
N ASN A 237 -7.06 8.47 4.82
CA ASN A 237 -8.23 8.03 4.08
C ASN A 237 -8.07 6.58 3.68
N THR A 238 -8.70 5.69 4.43
CA THR A 238 -8.44 4.26 4.38
C THR A 238 -9.75 3.51 4.23
N GLU A 239 -9.78 2.54 3.33
CA GLU A 239 -10.96 1.73 3.10
C GLU A 239 -10.56 0.29 2.77
N SER A 240 -11.24 -0.65 3.40
CA SER A 240 -11.17 -2.07 3.13
C SER A 240 -12.59 -2.57 2.84
N ARG A 241 -12.79 -3.21 1.69
CA ARG A 241 -14.10 -3.71 1.25
C ARG A 241 -14.00 -5.11 0.64
N ALA A 242 -14.74 -6.07 1.20
CA ALA A 242 -15.03 -7.34 0.55
C ALA A 242 -16.51 -7.37 0.18
N MET A 243 -16.81 -7.53 -1.10
CA MET A 243 -18.17 -7.55 -1.62
C MET A 243 -18.41 -8.82 -2.44
N VAL A 244 -19.39 -9.60 -1.98
CA VAL A 244 -19.94 -10.74 -2.72
C VAL A 244 -21.27 -10.28 -3.32
N TRP A 245 -21.35 -10.25 -4.64
CA TRP A 245 -22.50 -9.73 -5.37
C TRP A 245 -23.63 -10.75 -5.49
N GLU A 246 -24.82 -10.27 -5.89
CA GLU A 246 -26.03 -11.09 -6.00
C GLU A 246 -25.94 -12.18 -7.08
N ASP A 247 -25.06 -12.02 -8.05
CA ASP A 247 -24.80 -12.99 -9.11
C ASP A 247 -23.73 -14.03 -8.74
N ALA A 248 -23.02 -13.85 -7.63
CA ALA A 248 -22.04 -14.79 -7.15
C ALA A 248 -22.66 -16.08 -6.64
N LYS A 249 -21.99 -17.20 -6.92
CA LYS A 249 -22.38 -18.53 -6.43
C LYS A 249 -21.24 -19.14 -5.65
N ILE A 250 -21.37 -19.20 -4.34
CA ILE A 250 -20.36 -19.76 -3.45
C ILE A 250 -20.86 -21.09 -2.88
N THR A 251 -20.09 -22.15 -3.08
CA THR A 251 -20.31 -23.47 -2.48
C THR A 251 -19.04 -23.88 -1.76
N ALA A 252 -19.10 -23.98 -0.43
CA ALA A 252 -18.04 -24.48 0.43
C ALA A 252 -18.51 -25.78 1.09
N GLY A 253 -17.62 -26.77 1.25
CA GLY A 253 -17.96 -27.97 2.03
C GLY A 253 -18.02 -27.71 3.54
N ARG A 254 -17.40 -26.62 3.98
CA ARG A 254 -17.38 -26.17 5.38
C ARG A 254 -17.85 -24.71 5.51
N ASP A 255 -16.93 -23.77 5.68
CA ASP A 255 -17.24 -22.39 6.05
C ASP A 255 -17.09 -21.44 4.85
N VAL A 256 -17.93 -20.41 4.83
CA VAL A 256 -17.75 -19.22 3.99
C VAL A 256 -17.45 -18.05 4.91
N ILE A 257 -16.24 -17.51 4.82
CA ILE A 257 -15.77 -16.38 5.64
C ILE A 257 -15.58 -15.18 4.72
N VAL A 258 -16.30 -14.10 5.01
CA VAL A 258 -16.13 -12.82 4.32
C VAL A 258 -15.86 -11.77 5.40
N ASP A 259 -14.65 -11.19 5.37
CA ASP A 259 -14.23 -10.22 6.37
C ASP A 259 -13.54 -9.01 5.73
N ALA A 260 -13.77 -7.85 6.32
CA ALA A 260 -13.15 -6.60 5.91
C ALA A 260 -12.81 -5.78 7.15
N SER A 261 -11.53 -5.41 7.28
CA SER A 261 -11.06 -4.68 8.46
C SER A 261 -10.17 -3.51 8.08
N THR A 262 -10.42 -2.37 8.72
CA THR A 262 -9.57 -1.18 8.63
C THR A 262 -9.07 -0.84 10.03
N ILE A 263 -7.75 -0.73 10.19
CA ILE A 263 -7.11 -0.36 11.45
C ILE A 263 -6.17 0.81 11.21
N ASP A 264 -6.51 1.94 11.83
CA ASP A 264 -5.78 3.18 11.67
C ASP A 264 -5.13 3.60 12.98
N ARG A 265 -3.81 3.85 12.94
CA ARG A 265 -3.04 4.33 14.09
C ARG A 265 -2.39 5.65 13.74
N GLY A 266 -2.73 6.70 14.48
CA GLY A 266 -2.25 8.06 14.23
C GLY A 266 -1.63 8.71 15.46
N ALA A 267 -0.54 9.46 15.26
CA ALA A 267 0.02 10.36 16.26
C ALA A 267 0.39 11.71 15.62
N VAL A 268 -0.07 12.81 16.20
CA VAL A 268 0.24 14.17 15.73
C VAL A 268 0.77 15.01 16.89
N SER A 269 1.92 15.64 16.69
CA SER A 269 2.55 16.50 17.70
C SER A 269 3.15 17.76 17.08
N ALA A 270 2.77 18.92 17.61
CA ALA A 270 3.36 20.20 17.26
C ALA A 270 3.78 20.92 18.55
N THR A 271 5.08 21.18 18.71
CA THR A 271 5.63 21.84 19.89
C THR A 271 6.50 23.03 19.50
N SER A 272 6.17 24.22 20.00
CA SER A 272 6.98 25.43 19.86
C SER A 272 7.69 25.79 21.17
N GLY A 273 9.00 26.01 21.12
CA GLY A 273 9.78 26.46 22.28
C GLY A 273 10.75 27.59 21.93
N ALA A 274 10.47 28.81 22.41
CA ALA A 274 11.38 29.94 22.30
C ALA A 274 11.97 30.32 23.66
N LYS A 275 13.29 30.34 23.78
CA LYS A 275 13.95 30.95 24.96
C LYS A 275 13.80 32.47 24.86
N LYS A 276 13.27 33.14 25.90
CA LYS A 276 13.24 34.60 25.99
C LYS A 276 14.67 35.14 25.76
N ALA A 277 14.83 36.06 24.81
CA ALA A 277 16.06 36.81 24.70
C ALA A 277 16.24 37.61 26.00
N LYS A 278 17.35 37.39 26.71
CA LYS A 278 17.70 38.18 27.89
C LYS A 278 17.97 39.60 27.39
N TRP A 279 17.09 40.55 27.69
CA TRP A 279 17.34 41.97 27.47
C TRP A 279 18.59 42.34 28.29
N VAL A 280 19.75 42.41 27.64
CA VAL A 280 20.91 43.06 28.23
C VAL A 280 20.67 44.55 28.05
N SER A 281 20.01 45.19 29.01
CA SER A 281 20.10 46.63 29.15
C SER A 281 21.57 46.96 29.43
N ARG A 282 22.32 47.33 28.39
CA ARG A 282 23.54 48.11 28.60
C ARG A 282 23.08 49.45 29.15
N LEU A 283 22.97 49.53 30.47
CA LEU A 283 22.95 50.81 31.18
C LEU A 283 24.20 51.58 30.74
N PRO A 284 24.08 52.81 30.22
CA PRO A 284 25.24 53.65 30.00
C PRO A 284 25.92 53.88 31.35
N LEU A 285 27.23 53.64 31.40
CA LEU A 285 28.08 53.93 32.56
C LEU A 285 27.87 55.39 32.98
N PRO A 286 27.74 55.69 34.29
CA PRO A 286 27.63 57.07 34.74
C PRO A 286 28.92 57.82 34.35
N LEU A 287 28.74 58.95 33.67
CA LEU A 287 29.80 59.94 33.44
C LEU A 287 30.40 60.30 34.81
N LYS A 288 31.70 60.03 34.98
CA LYS A 288 32.50 60.68 36.02
C LYS A 288 32.60 62.16 35.65
N THR A 289 31.95 63.01 36.41
CA THR A 289 32.26 64.45 36.45
C THR A 289 33.60 64.63 37.16
N ALA A 290 34.50 65.37 36.53
CA ALA A 290 35.76 65.86 37.11
C ALA A 290 35.51 66.99 38.10
#